data_AF-A0A2W2BGP0-F1
#
_entry.id   AF-A0A2W2BGP0-F1
#
_cell.length_a   1.000
_cell.length_b   1.000
_cell.length_c   1.000
_cell.angle_alpha   90.00
_cell.angle_beta   90.00
_cell.angle_gamma   90.00
#
_symmetry.space_group_name_H-M   'P 1'
#
loop_
_entity.id
_entity.type
_entity.pdbx_description
1 polymer ?
#
loop_
_entity_poly.entity_id
_entity_poly.type
_entity_poly.pdbx_seq_one_letter_code
_entity_poly.pdbx_strand_id
1 'polypeptide(L)'
;MEQKNGFKALDKSLYWTGGLYLLTAFHHYYGSVVYGTPWRAHVVLLGGMTFLLCLLLAWQYRRSGKKLWLYSYLIIAVLMFGTGIGLFEGLYNHVVKNLLYFAGMNRDSWRIMFPAPAYEVPENFLFEASGVLQFVVGIGQIRSVYKTYQSFKK
;
A
#
# COMPACT_ATOMS: atom_id res chain seq x y z
N MET A 1 -4.16 -31.81 -2.00
CA MET A 1 -3.44 -31.01 -0.98
C MET A 1 -2.97 -29.65 -1.52
N GLU A 2 -2.49 -29.58 -2.77
CA GLU A 2 -1.96 -28.33 -3.35
C GLU A 2 -2.98 -27.18 -3.44
N GLN A 3 -4.21 -27.46 -3.85
CA GLN A 3 -5.27 -26.44 -3.94
C GLN A 3 -5.61 -25.79 -2.58
N LYS A 4 -5.58 -26.58 -1.48
CA LYS A 4 -5.81 -26.10 -0.11
C LYS A 4 -4.70 -25.14 0.35
N ASN A 5 -3.46 -25.38 -0.09
CA ASN A 5 -2.33 -24.51 0.20
C ASN A 5 -2.40 -23.20 -0.62
N GLY A 6 -2.85 -23.27 -1.88
CA GLY A 6 -3.09 -22.09 -2.71
C GLY A 6 -4.12 -21.14 -2.11
N PHE A 7 -5.27 -21.64 -1.66
CA PHE A 7 -6.29 -20.79 -1.04
C PHE A 7 -5.84 -20.16 0.28
N LYS A 8 -5.07 -20.88 1.11
CA LYS A 8 -4.44 -20.29 2.31
C LYS A 8 -3.47 -19.16 1.95
N ALA A 9 -2.70 -19.32 0.87
CA ALA A 9 -1.80 -18.27 0.39
C ALA A 9 -2.58 -17.04 -0.12
N LEU A 10 -3.73 -17.24 -0.77
CA LEU A 10 -4.63 -16.17 -1.19
C LEU A 10 -5.27 -15.43 0.01
N ASP A 11 -5.74 -16.14 1.03
CA ASP A 11 -6.28 -15.52 2.24
C ASP A 11 -5.22 -14.68 2.94
N LYS A 12 -4.00 -15.22 3.05
CA LYS A 12 -2.88 -14.48 3.63
C LYS A 12 -2.58 -13.20 2.87
N SER A 13 -2.56 -13.22 1.54
CA SER A 13 -2.30 -12.01 0.76
C SER A 13 -3.44 -10.99 0.81
N LEU A 14 -4.69 -11.43 0.95
CA LEU A 14 -5.81 -10.54 1.27
C LEU A 14 -5.64 -9.88 2.64
N TYR A 15 -5.24 -10.63 3.68
CA TYR A 15 -5.00 -10.04 5.01
C TYR A 15 -3.90 -8.99 4.99
N TRP A 16 -2.79 -9.24 4.28
CA TRP A 16 -1.74 -8.24 4.13
C TRP A 16 -2.21 -7.02 3.33
N THR A 17 -2.99 -7.22 2.27
CA THR A 17 -3.54 -6.13 1.45
C THR A 17 -4.52 -5.28 2.27
N GLY A 18 -5.40 -5.92 3.05
CA GLY A 18 -6.34 -5.24 3.94
C GLY A 18 -5.64 -4.52 5.09
N GLY A 19 -4.61 -5.14 5.70
CA GLY A 19 -3.79 -4.50 6.72
C GLY A 19 -3.08 -3.25 6.20
N LEU A 20 -2.52 -3.31 4.99
CA LEU A 20 -1.92 -2.15 4.34
C LEU A 20 -2.95 -1.07 4.02
N TYR A 21 -4.15 -1.46 3.55
CA TYR A 21 -5.26 -0.51 3.35
C TYR A 21 -5.63 0.21 4.66
N LEU A 22 -5.83 -0.53 5.76
CA LEU A 22 -6.23 0.05 7.04
C LEU A 22 -5.17 1.04 7.56
N LEU A 23 -3.89 0.68 7.45
CA LEU A 23 -2.79 1.57 7.81
C LEU A 23 -2.79 2.83 6.93
N THR A 24 -3.01 2.68 5.63
CA THR A 24 -3.11 3.79 4.66
C THR A 24 -4.29 4.69 4.98
N ALA A 25 -5.45 4.11 5.28
CA ALA A 25 -6.65 4.84 5.65
C ALA A 25 -6.40 5.69 6.90
N PHE A 26 -5.82 5.10 7.94
CA PHE A 26 -5.39 5.82 9.14
C PHE A 26 -4.41 6.94 8.81
N HIS A 27 -3.34 6.65 8.08
CA HIS A 27 -2.28 7.59 7.74
C HIS A 27 -2.83 8.84 7.00
N HIS A 28 -3.60 8.63 5.92
CA HIS A 28 -4.12 9.73 5.12
C HIS A 28 -5.25 10.49 5.81
N TYR A 29 -6.08 9.82 6.61
CA TYR A 29 -7.09 10.50 7.42
C TYR A 29 -6.45 11.34 8.53
N TYR A 30 -5.49 10.79 9.26
CA TYR A 30 -4.76 11.53 10.28
C TYR A 30 -4.02 12.73 9.66
N GLY A 31 -3.34 12.53 8.54
CA GLY A 31 -2.67 13.60 7.79
C GLY A 31 -3.62 14.69 7.29
N SER A 32 -4.84 14.33 6.86
CA SER A 32 -5.80 15.34 6.40
C SER A 32 -6.24 16.27 7.53
N VAL A 33 -6.41 15.73 8.74
CA VAL A 33 -6.79 16.50 9.94
C VAL A 33 -5.63 17.37 10.41
N VAL A 34 -4.43 16.79 10.59
CA VAL A 34 -3.27 17.51 11.17
C VAL A 34 -2.77 18.63 10.26
N TYR A 35 -2.74 18.40 8.95
CA TYR A 35 -2.20 19.36 7.99
C TYR A 35 -3.26 20.20 7.28
N GLY A 36 -4.54 20.07 7.65
CA GLY A 36 -5.63 20.81 6.99
C GLY A 36 -5.74 20.51 5.49
N THR A 37 -5.41 19.29 5.08
CA THR A 37 -5.37 18.86 3.67
C THR A 37 -6.50 17.85 3.38
N PRO A 38 -7.77 18.29 3.28
CA PRO A 38 -8.93 17.40 3.20
C PRO A 38 -8.85 16.43 2.00
N TRP A 39 -8.17 16.81 0.92
CA TRP A 39 -7.98 15.98 -0.25
C TRP A 39 -7.25 14.66 0.05
N ARG A 40 -6.41 14.59 1.10
CA ARG A 40 -5.74 13.34 1.51
C ARG A 40 -6.76 12.28 1.93
N ALA A 41 -7.90 12.69 2.50
CA ALA A 41 -8.95 11.76 2.90
C ALA A 41 -9.60 11.04 1.70
N HIS A 42 -9.51 11.57 0.47
CA HIS A 42 -10.00 10.86 -0.72
C HIS A 42 -9.25 9.54 -0.96
N VAL A 43 -7.98 9.44 -0.53
CA VAL A 43 -7.20 8.19 -0.62
C VAL A 43 -7.85 7.07 0.21
N VAL A 44 -8.50 7.42 1.33
CA VAL A 44 -9.22 6.45 2.18
C VAL A 44 -10.35 5.79 1.41
N LEU A 45 -11.14 6.60 0.70
CA LEU A 45 -12.29 6.13 -0.08
C LEU A 45 -11.84 5.32 -1.29
N LEU A 46 -10.90 5.85 -2.10
CA LEU A 46 -10.39 5.19 -3.29
C LEU A 46 -9.66 3.89 -2.95
N GLY A 47 -8.84 3.90 -1.90
CA GLY A 47 -8.18 2.70 -1.37
C GLY A 47 -9.19 1.67 -0.89
N GLY A 48 -10.28 2.09 -0.26
CA GLY A 48 -11.34 1.21 0.22
C GLY A 48 -12.08 0.53 -0.93
N MET A 49 -12.48 1.30 -1.95
CA MET A 49 -13.07 0.76 -3.18
C MET A 49 -12.13 -0.23 -3.88
N THR A 50 -10.84 0.10 -3.96
CA THR A 50 -9.83 -0.78 -4.57
C THR A 50 -9.65 -2.07 -3.77
N PHE A 51 -9.68 -2.00 -2.43
CA PHE A 51 -9.61 -3.19 -1.58
C PHE A 51 -10.86 -4.07 -1.71
N LEU A 52 -12.06 -3.47 -1.76
CA LEU A 52 -13.31 -4.19 -2.01
C LEU A 52 -13.29 -4.91 -3.36
N LEU A 53 -12.72 -4.27 -4.40
CA LEU A 53 -12.51 -4.91 -5.69
C LEU A 53 -11.57 -6.13 -5.57
N CYS A 54 -10.48 -6.03 -4.81
CA CYS A 54 -9.62 -7.19 -4.53
C CYS A 54 -10.36 -8.34 -3.84
N LEU A 55 -11.22 -8.05 -2.86
CA LEU A 55 -12.06 -9.06 -2.20
C LEU A 55 -13.02 -9.72 -3.20
N LEU A 56 -13.68 -8.93 -4.05
CA LEU A 56 -14.59 -9.42 -5.08
C LEU A 56 -13.87 -10.34 -6.07
N LEU A 57 -12.69 -9.94 -6.56
CA LEU A 57 -11.90 -10.75 -7.50
C LEU A 57 -11.45 -12.07 -6.88
N ALA A 58 -10.98 -12.04 -5.63
CA ALA A 58 -10.60 -13.26 -4.92
C ALA A 58 -11.80 -14.18 -4.68
N TRP A 59 -12.97 -13.63 -4.35
CA TRP A 59 -14.22 -14.38 -4.23
C TRP A 59 -14.65 -15.01 -5.57
N GLN A 60 -14.60 -14.25 -6.66
CA GLN A 60 -14.92 -14.77 -8.00
C GLN A 60 -13.96 -15.88 -8.43
N TYR A 61 -12.68 -15.76 -8.09
CA TYR A 61 -11.70 -16.82 -8.33
C TYR A 61 -12.05 -18.10 -7.55
N ARG A 62 -12.39 -17.99 -6.27
CA ARG A 62 -12.81 -19.15 -5.44
C ARG A 62 -14.04 -19.84 -6.02
N ARG A 63 -15.01 -19.07 -6.52
CA ARG A 63 -16.26 -19.60 -7.07
C ARG A 63 -16.08 -20.28 -8.43
N SER A 64 -15.28 -19.69 -9.30
CA SER A 64 -15.22 -20.10 -10.72
C SER A 64 -13.93 -20.82 -11.12
N GLY A 65 -12.86 -20.72 -10.34
CA GLY A 65 -11.53 -21.24 -10.68
C GLY A 65 -10.84 -20.55 -11.86
N LYS A 66 -11.47 -19.54 -12.49
CA LYS A 66 -10.94 -18.88 -13.69
C LYS A 66 -9.71 -18.04 -13.35
N LYS A 67 -8.57 -18.35 -13.96
CA LYS A 67 -7.28 -17.66 -13.71
C LYS A 67 -7.33 -16.15 -14.00
N LEU A 68 -8.24 -15.69 -14.85
CA LEU A 68 -8.48 -14.27 -15.09
C LEU A 68 -8.69 -13.50 -13.77
N TRP A 69 -9.59 -13.96 -12.90
CA TRP A 69 -9.89 -13.29 -11.64
C TRP A 69 -8.70 -13.26 -10.69
N LEU A 70 -7.95 -14.36 -10.64
CA LEU A 70 -6.72 -14.43 -9.84
C LEU A 70 -5.69 -13.43 -10.35
N TYR A 71 -5.40 -13.42 -11.66
CA TYR A 71 -4.40 -12.51 -12.21
C TYR A 71 -4.82 -11.04 -12.10
N SER A 72 -6.10 -10.72 -12.30
CA SER A 72 -6.62 -9.37 -12.05
C SER A 72 -6.40 -8.96 -10.59
N TYR A 73 -6.70 -9.83 -9.62
CA TYR A 73 -6.40 -9.57 -8.21
C TYR A 73 -4.90 -9.34 -7.98
N LEU A 74 -4.04 -10.24 -8.45
CA LEU A 74 -2.59 -10.15 -8.24
C LEU A 74 -2.01 -8.85 -8.82
N ILE A 75 -2.43 -8.47 -10.04
CA ILE A 75 -1.99 -7.24 -10.70
C ILE A 75 -2.42 -6.01 -9.91
N ILE A 76 -3.70 -5.90 -9.54
CA ILE A 76 -4.20 -4.75 -8.78
C ILE A 76 -3.54 -4.69 -7.40
N ALA A 77 -3.39 -5.83 -6.73
CA ALA A 77 -2.75 -5.92 -5.42
C ALA A 77 -1.28 -5.48 -5.47
N VAL A 78 -0.52 -5.85 -6.50
CA VAL A 78 0.87 -5.39 -6.66
C VAL A 78 0.90 -3.91 -7.04
N LEU A 79 0.18 -3.49 -8.08
CA LEU A 79 0.30 -2.14 -8.61
C LEU A 79 -0.20 -1.08 -7.62
N MET A 80 -1.40 -1.27 -7.05
CA MET A 80 -2.01 -0.26 -6.19
C MET A 80 -1.43 -0.30 -4.78
N PHE A 81 -1.37 -1.48 -4.17
CA PHE A 81 -0.96 -1.61 -2.77
C PHE A 81 0.55 -1.83 -2.62
N GLY A 82 1.15 -2.74 -3.39
CA GLY A 82 2.59 -2.99 -3.31
C GLY A 82 3.42 -1.79 -3.78
N THR A 83 3.22 -1.37 -5.02
CA THR A 83 4.00 -0.31 -5.67
C THR A 83 3.51 1.07 -5.28
N GLY A 84 2.22 1.37 -5.47
CA GLY A 84 1.66 2.68 -5.15
C GLY A 84 1.77 3.02 -3.66
N ILE A 85 1.18 2.21 -2.79
CA ILE A 85 1.22 2.49 -1.36
C ILE A 85 2.55 2.09 -0.71
N GLY A 86 3.02 0.87 -0.91
CA GLY A 86 4.21 0.37 -0.22
C GLY A 86 5.50 1.08 -0.64
N LEU A 87 5.77 1.13 -1.95
CA LEU A 87 7.02 1.68 -2.48
C LEU A 87 6.96 3.18 -2.71
N PHE A 88 5.89 3.71 -3.31
CA PHE A 88 5.83 5.14 -3.59
C PHE A 88 5.47 5.94 -2.33
N GLU A 89 4.29 5.73 -1.74
CA GLU A 89 3.93 6.45 -0.51
C GLU A 89 4.88 6.10 0.65
N GLY A 90 5.06 4.82 0.98
CA GLY A 90 5.89 4.43 2.12
C GLY A 90 7.39 4.70 1.94
N LEU A 91 8.01 4.14 0.89
CA LEU A 91 9.46 4.24 0.72
C LEU A 91 9.88 5.61 0.17
N TYR A 92 9.32 6.08 -0.94
CA TYR A 92 9.75 7.36 -1.53
C TYR A 92 9.28 8.55 -0.67
N ASN A 93 7.97 8.63 -0.34
CA ASN A 93 7.43 9.82 0.33
C ASN A 93 7.76 9.91 1.83
N HIS A 94 8.14 8.81 2.49
CA HIS A 94 8.47 8.83 3.91
C HIS A 94 9.90 8.39 4.20
N VAL A 95 10.37 7.23 3.75
CA VAL A 95 11.72 6.79 4.08
C VAL A 95 12.79 7.66 3.40
N VAL A 96 12.77 7.74 2.07
CA VAL A 96 13.77 8.50 1.29
C VAL A 96 13.66 9.99 1.61
N LYS A 97 12.44 10.53 1.62
CA LYS A 97 12.16 11.92 2.01
C LYS A 97 12.80 12.29 3.36
N ASN A 98 12.58 11.47 4.39
CA ASN A 98 13.05 11.76 5.74
C ASN A 98 14.56 11.61 5.84
N LEU A 99 15.14 10.57 5.23
CA LEU A 99 16.58 10.40 5.17
C LEU A 99 17.28 11.61 4.55
N LEU A 100 16.77 12.10 3.40
CA LEU A 100 17.34 13.27 2.73
C LEU A 100 17.19 14.55 3.57
N TYR A 101 16.03 14.75 4.20
CA TYR A 101 15.81 15.90 5.07
C TYR A 101 16.77 15.90 6.27
N PHE A 102 16.83 14.81 7.03
CA PHE A 102 17.65 14.71 8.24
C PHE A 102 19.15 14.56 7.95
N ALA A 103 19.55 14.14 6.74
CA ALA A 103 20.93 14.18 6.30
C ALA A 103 21.44 15.61 5.96
N GLY A 104 20.58 16.63 6.09
CA GLY A 104 20.96 18.03 5.88
C GLY A 104 20.95 18.46 4.41
N MET A 105 20.17 17.79 3.54
CA MET A 105 19.98 18.24 2.16
C MET A 105 19.46 19.68 2.13
N ASN A 106 20.04 20.51 1.25
CA ASN A 106 19.57 21.89 1.07
C ASN A 106 18.07 21.93 0.78
N ARG A 107 17.38 22.90 1.39
CA ARG A 107 15.93 22.98 1.41
C ARG A 107 15.31 23.17 0.02
N ASP A 108 15.96 23.92 -0.86
CA ASP A 108 15.45 24.18 -2.21
C ASP A 108 15.53 22.91 -3.05
N SER A 109 16.67 22.21 -3.00
CA SER A 109 16.83 20.91 -3.66
C SER A 109 15.86 19.85 -3.13
N TRP A 110 15.62 19.83 -1.81
CA TRP A 110 14.65 18.93 -1.20
C TRP A 110 13.22 19.24 -1.68
N ARG A 111 12.86 20.52 -1.82
CA ARG A 111 11.53 20.94 -2.32
C ARG A 111 11.31 20.68 -3.81
N ILE A 112 12.37 20.59 -4.61
CA ILE A 112 12.26 20.13 -6.01
C ILE A 112 11.78 18.66 -6.04
N MET A 113 12.31 17.82 -5.16
CA MET A 113 11.92 16.39 -5.08
C MET A 113 10.59 16.16 -4.35
N PHE A 114 10.31 17.00 -3.35
CA PHE A 114 9.15 16.88 -2.45
C PHE A 114 8.37 18.21 -2.38
N PRO A 115 7.67 18.59 -3.46
CA PRO A 115 7.00 19.89 -3.56
C PRO A 115 5.78 20.02 -2.62
N ALA A 116 5.63 21.20 -2.02
CA ALA A 116 4.41 21.53 -1.28
C ALA A 116 3.21 21.71 -2.24
N PRO A 117 1.95 21.47 -1.81
CA PRO A 117 1.53 20.98 -0.50
C PRO A 117 1.37 19.44 -0.45
N ALA A 118 1.77 18.74 -1.51
CA ALA A 118 1.66 17.28 -1.56
C ALA A 118 2.56 16.64 -0.49
N TYR A 119 3.77 17.17 -0.31
CA TYR A 119 4.75 16.67 0.65
C TYR A 119 4.97 17.63 1.81
N GLU A 120 4.75 17.13 3.03
CA GLU A 120 5.06 17.86 4.25
C GLU A 120 6.49 17.63 4.72
N VAL A 121 6.97 18.65 5.43
CA VAL A 121 8.19 18.58 6.23
C VAL A 121 8.00 17.53 7.33
N PRO A 122 9.02 16.71 7.64
CA PRO A 122 8.87 15.66 8.64
C PRO A 122 8.93 16.19 10.09
N GLU A 123 7.92 16.98 10.45
CA GLU A 123 7.77 17.62 11.77
C GLU A 123 6.79 16.86 12.69
N ASN A 124 5.92 16.00 12.14
CA ASN A 124 4.98 15.19 12.92
C ASN A 124 5.43 13.72 12.95
N PHE A 125 5.92 13.27 14.11
CA PHE A 125 6.42 11.91 14.28
C PHE A 125 5.41 10.82 13.91
N LEU A 126 4.14 10.95 14.32
CA LEU A 126 3.12 9.93 14.06
C LEU A 126 2.79 9.81 12.56
N PHE A 127 2.69 10.94 11.87
CA PHE A 127 2.47 10.95 10.42
C PHE A 127 3.64 10.28 9.69
N GLU A 128 4.87 10.64 10.03
CA GLU A 128 6.06 10.09 9.39
C GLU A 128 6.28 8.61 9.72
N ALA A 129 6.10 8.22 10.99
CA ALA A 129 6.25 6.83 11.42
C ALA A 129 5.20 5.90 10.79
N SER A 130 3.93 6.35 10.71
CA SER A 130 2.88 5.58 10.03
C SER A 130 3.13 5.46 8.52
N GLY A 131 3.68 6.50 7.90
CA GLY A 131 4.12 6.48 6.51
C GLY A 131 5.25 5.49 6.25
N VAL A 132 6.32 5.50 7.06
CA VAL A 132 7.40 4.50 6.99
C VAL A 132 6.86 3.08 7.22
N LEU A 133 5.89 2.91 8.12
CA LEU A 133 5.29 1.60 8.38
C LEU A 133 4.55 1.05 7.14
N GLN A 134 3.97 1.91 6.28
CA GLN A 134 3.37 1.46 5.02
C GLN A 134 4.38 0.75 4.12
N PHE A 135 5.64 1.19 4.10
CA PHE A 135 6.70 0.48 3.36
C PHE A 135 6.96 -0.92 3.93
N VAL A 136 7.13 -1.03 5.25
CA VAL A 136 7.41 -2.32 5.92
C VAL A 136 6.27 -3.32 5.68
N VAL A 137 5.02 -2.87 5.86
CA VAL A 137 3.83 -3.69 5.60
C VAL A 137 3.70 -4.00 4.11
N GLY A 138 4.03 -3.06 3.24
CA GLY A 138 4.09 -3.20 1.78
C GLY A 138 5.02 -4.33 1.31
N ILE A 139 6.20 -4.46 1.91
CA ILE A 139 7.10 -5.60 1.62
C ILE A 139 6.45 -6.94 2.01
N GLY A 140 5.79 -6.99 3.17
CA GLY A 140 5.02 -8.16 3.60
C GLY A 140 3.90 -8.51 2.61
N GLN A 141 3.19 -7.49 2.13
CA GLN A 141 2.12 -7.60 1.14
C GLN A 141 2.65 -8.13 -0.20
N ILE A 142 3.67 -7.52 -0.79
CA ILE A 142 4.28 -7.97 -2.06
C ILE A 142 4.76 -9.42 -1.94
N ARG A 143 5.44 -9.75 -0.83
CA ARG A 143 5.92 -11.12 -0.58
C ARG A 143 4.76 -12.11 -0.50
N SER A 144 3.66 -11.74 0.13
CA SER A 144 2.49 -12.60 0.26
C SER A 144 1.80 -12.83 -1.09
N VAL A 145 1.66 -11.77 -1.91
CA VAL A 145 1.08 -11.84 -3.26
C VAL A 145 1.95 -12.70 -4.18
N TYR A 146 3.28 -12.56 -4.11
CA TYR A 146 4.20 -13.43 -4.84
C TYR A 146 4.05 -14.90 -4.46
N LYS A 147 3.92 -15.21 -3.16
CA LYS A 147 3.65 -16.59 -2.70
C LYS A 147 2.30 -17.11 -3.20
N THR A 148 1.27 -16.27 -3.29
CA THR A 148 -0.01 -16.64 -3.90
C THR A 148 0.19 -17.02 -5.36
N TYR A 149 0.86 -16.19 -6.15
CA TYR A 149 1.15 -16.47 -7.56
C TYR A 149 1.88 -17.82 -7.74
N GLN A 150 2.94 -18.06 -6.95
CA GLN A 150 3.68 -19.32 -7.03
C GLN A 150 2.85 -20.55 -6.67
N SER A 151 1.85 -20.40 -5.80
CA SER A 151 0.98 -21.51 -5.39
C SER A 151 -0.03 -21.94 -6.46
N PHE A 152 -0.27 -21.12 -7.48
CA PHE A 152 -1.23 -21.38 -8.57
C PHE A 152 -0.58 -21.40 -9.97
N LYS A 153 0.75 -21.23 -10.04
CA LYS A 153 1.54 -21.34 -11.27
C LYS A 153 1.75 -22.79 -11.70
N LYS A 154 1.74 -23.73 -10.75
CA LYS A 154 1.76 -25.17 -11.01
C LYS A 154 0.47 -25.62 -11.68
#